data_AF-A0A1J4YS53-F1
#
_entry.id   AF-A0A1J4YS53-F1
#
_cell.length_a   1.000
_cell.length_b   1.000
_cell.length_c   1.000
_cell.angle_alpha   90.00
_cell.angle_beta   90.00
_cell.angle_gamma   90.00
#
_symmetry.space_group_name_H-M   'P 1'
#
loop_
_entity.id
_entity.type
_entity.pdbx_description
1 polymer ?
#
loop_
_entity_poly.entity_id
_entity_poly.type
_entity_poly.pdbx_seq_one_letter_code
_entity_poly.pdbx_strand_id
1 'polypeptide(L)'
;MIEPVQLADFFTVFLSAAMVIMTGALYALLFAYSRLKHAPRLLPFAYLAYLGLTISVFTLAKVANLLHHPFWIGIVGLMLLGYLLAPHAIWKLCVGTHAAERETSASPISPNVFQQP
;
A
#
# COMPACT_ATOMS: atom_id res chain seq x y z
N MET A 1 -35.72 4.78 -17.25
CA MET A 1 -35.90 3.32 -17.41
C MET A 1 -34.60 2.71 -16.91
N ILE A 2 -34.59 2.22 -15.67
CA ILE A 2 -33.41 1.56 -15.11
C ILE A 2 -33.47 0.14 -15.66
N GLU A 3 -32.62 -0.18 -16.63
CA GLU A 3 -32.43 -1.58 -17.00
C GLU A 3 -31.97 -2.33 -15.76
N PRO A 4 -32.49 -3.54 -15.47
CA PRO A 4 -31.99 -4.32 -14.37
C PRO A 4 -30.49 -4.50 -14.60
N VAL A 5 -29.67 -4.04 -13.67
CA VAL A 5 -28.24 -4.34 -13.69
C VAL A 5 -28.12 -5.84 -13.87
N GLN A 6 -27.50 -6.27 -14.98
CA GLN A 6 -27.38 -7.69 -15.25
C GLN A 6 -26.67 -8.29 -14.05
N LEU A 7 -27.24 -9.34 -13.47
CA LEU A 7 -26.73 -9.91 -12.21
C LEU A 7 -25.22 -10.25 -12.32
N ALA A 8 -24.78 -10.59 -13.53
CA ALA A 8 -23.38 -10.79 -13.90
C ALA A 8 -22.48 -9.58 -13.62
N ASP A 9 -22.94 -8.35 -13.92
CA ASP A 9 -22.17 -7.13 -13.68
C ASP A 9 -22.03 -6.85 -12.17
N PHE A 10 -23.10 -7.09 -11.41
CA PHE A 10 -23.07 -6.95 -9.94
C PHE A 10 -22.04 -7.91 -9.31
N PHE A 11 -22.10 -9.19 -9.66
CA PHE A 11 -21.13 -10.18 -9.14
C PHE A 11 -19.71 -9.86 -9.59
N THR A 12 -19.51 -9.39 -10.81
CA THR A 12 -18.18 -9.05 -11.32
C THR A 12 -17.60 -7.84 -10.61
N VAL A 13 -18.41 -6.80 -10.36
CA VAL A 13 -17.99 -5.63 -9.57
C VAL A 13 -17.65 -6.04 -8.14
N PHE A 14 -18.51 -6.84 -7.49
CA PHE A 14 -18.28 -7.30 -6.12
C PHE A 14 -17.01 -8.16 -6.01
N LEU A 15 -16.87 -9.16 -6.89
CA LEU A 15 -15.73 -10.07 -6.89
C LEU A 15 -14.42 -9.33 -7.23
N SER A 16 -14.44 -8.43 -8.20
CA SER A 16 -13.27 -7.63 -8.54
C SER A 16 -12.88 -6.70 -7.39
N ALA A 17 -13.84 -6.03 -6.74
CA ALA A 17 -13.56 -5.23 -5.56
C ALA A 17 -12.96 -6.07 -4.40
N ALA A 18 -13.50 -7.25 -4.15
CA ALA A 18 -12.93 -8.18 -3.15
C ALA A 18 -11.50 -8.60 -3.52
N MET A 19 -11.24 -8.91 -4.79
CA MET A 19 -9.90 -9.24 -5.29
C MET A 19 -8.92 -8.06 -5.15
N VAL A 20 -9.35 -6.83 -5.40
CA VAL A 20 -8.53 -5.63 -5.16
C VAL A 20 -8.08 -5.55 -3.71
N ILE A 21 -9.00 -5.74 -2.76
CA ILE A 21 -8.66 -5.70 -1.33
C ILE A 21 -7.72 -6.85 -0.96
N MET A 22 -8.03 -8.07 -1.37
CA MET A 22 -7.23 -9.26 -1.06
C MET A 22 -5.80 -9.17 -1.61
N THR A 23 -5.66 -8.78 -2.89
CA THR A 23 -4.35 -8.63 -3.55
C THR A 23 -3.57 -7.44 -3.02
N GLY A 24 -4.23 -6.33 -2.69
CA GLY A 24 -3.59 -5.17 -2.06
C GLY A 24 -3.07 -5.47 -0.66
N ALA A 25 -3.87 -6.15 0.16
CA ALA A 25 -3.44 -6.60 1.49
C ALA A 25 -2.30 -7.62 1.40
N LEU A 26 -2.40 -8.58 0.47
CA LEU A 26 -1.35 -9.56 0.22
C LEU A 26 -0.04 -8.90 -0.20
N TYR A 27 -0.08 -7.92 -1.11
CA TYR A 27 1.08 -7.13 -1.51
C TYR A 27 1.73 -6.42 -0.31
N ALA A 28 0.94 -5.71 0.49
CA ALA A 28 1.44 -4.99 1.66
C ALA A 28 2.06 -5.95 2.70
N LEU A 29 1.43 -7.10 2.93
CA LEU A 29 1.89 -8.12 3.87
C LEU A 29 3.19 -8.78 3.40
N LEU A 30 3.29 -9.17 2.12
CA LEU A 30 4.54 -9.73 1.58
C LEU A 30 5.66 -8.70 1.59
N PHE A 31 5.37 -7.43 1.28
CA PHE A 31 6.35 -6.37 1.35
C PHE A 31 6.90 -6.22 2.78
N ALA A 32 6.00 -6.05 3.76
CA ALA A 32 6.39 -5.92 5.17
C ALA A 32 7.18 -7.14 5.67
N TYR A 33 6.71 -8.35 5.31
CA TYR A 33 7.36 -9.60 5.69
C TYR A 33 8.76 -9.75 5.07
N SER A 34 8.92 -9.37 3.79
CA SER A 34 10.22 -9.41 3.10
C SER A 34 11.26 -8.51 3.77
N ARG A 35 10.82 -7.35 4.27
CA ARG A 35 11.68 -6.37 4.94
C ARG A 35 12.02 -6.79 6.37
N LEU A 36 11.08 -7.42 7.08
CA LEU A 36 11.31 -7.94 8.44
C LEU A 36 12.32 -9.12 8.44
N LYS A 37 12.26 -10.00 7.44
CA LYS A 37 13.14 -11.18 7.33
C LYS A 37 14.44 -10.91 6.55
N HIS A 38 14.69 -9.67 6.09
CA HIS A 38 15.81 -9.32 5.21
C HIS A 38 15.96 -10.26 3.98
N ALA A 39 14.85 -10.76 3.45
CA ALA A 39 14.83 -11.80 2.44
C ALA A 39 14.37 -11.22 1.08
N PRO A 40 15.30 -10.77 0.22
CA PRO A 40 14.96 -10.14 -1.07
C PRO A 40 14.29 -11.10 -2.06
N ARG A 41 14.29 -12.42 -1.79
CA ARG A 41 13.58 -13.42 -2.61
C ARG A 41 12.06 -13.34 -2.52
N LEU A 42 11.49 -12.71 -1.49
CA LEU A 42 10.03 -12.54 -1.33
C LEU A 42 9.50 -11.30 -2.06
N LEU A 43 10.39 -10.40 -2.44
CA LEU A 43 10.09 -9.18 -3.19
C LEU A 43 9.46 -9.44 -4.57
N PRO A 44 9.92 -10.39 -5.41
CA PRO A 44 9.23 -10.73 -6.66
C PRO A 44 7.81 -11.26 -6.44
N PHE A 45 7.54 -11.99 -5.35
CA PHE A 45 6.18 -12.44 -5.02
C PHE A 45 5.27 -11.28 -4.63
N ALA A 46 5.79 -10.27 -3.94
CA ALA A 46 5.05 -9.04 -3.66
C ALA A 46 4.67 -8.32 -4.96
N TYR A 47 5.61 -8.16 -5.90
CA TYR A 47 5.31 -7.58 -7.22
C TYR A 47 4.30 -8.40 -8.02
N LEU A 48 4.31 -9.73 -7.89
CA LEU A 48 3.33 -10.61 -8.51
C LEU A 48 1.92 -10.37 -7.92
N ALA A 49 1.80 -10.19 -6.61
CA ALA A 49 0.54 -9.79 -5.98
C ALA A 49 0.06 -8.41 -6.45
N TYR A 50 0.98 -7.46 -6.68
CA TYR A 50 0.66 -6.15 -7.23
C TYR A 50 0.18 -6.21 -8.69
N LEU A 51 0.69 -7.14 -9.50
CA LEU A 51 0.11 -7.41 -10.83
C LEU A 51 -1.33 -7.91 -10.72
N GLY A 52 -1.61 -8.80 -9.75
CA GLY A 52 -2.97 -9.25 -9.44
C GLY A 52 -3.90 -8.10 -9.03
N LEU A 53 -3.43 -7.18 -8.19
CA LEU A 53 -4.13 -5.94 -7.85
C LEU A 53 -4.45 -5.14 -9.11
N THR A 54 -3.44 -4.91 -9.95
CA THR A 54 -3.59 -4.13 -11.18
C THR A 54 -4.66 -4.71 -12.09
N ILE A 55 -4.62 -6.02 -12.35
CA ILE A 55 -5.63 -6.72 -13.17
C ILE A 55 -7.03 -6.60 -12.55
N SER A 56 -7.14 -6.75 -11.23
CA SER A 56 -8.42 -6.65 -10.53
C SER A 56 -9.02 -5.25 -10.61
N VAL A 57 -8.19 -4.22 -10.42
CA VAL A 57 -8.59 -2.80 -10.55
C VAL A 57 -9.01 -2.46 -11.96
N PHE A 58 -8.27 -2.92 -12.98
CA PHE A 58 -8.65 -2.70 -14.39
C PHE A 58 -9.98 -3.38 -14.72
N THR A 59 -10.20 -4.59 -14.22
CA THR A 59 -11.46 -5.33 -14.42
C THR A 59 -12.63 -4.58 -13.78
N LEU A 60 -12.45 -4.12 -12.53
CA LEU A 60 -13.44 -3.32 -11.82
C LEU A 60 -13.74 -2.00 -12.55
N ALA A 61 -12.71 -1.26 -12.96
CA ALA A 61 -12.85 0.02 -13.65
C ALA A 61 -13.56 -0.11 -15.01
N LYS A 62 -13.31 -1.21 -15.73
CA LYS A 62 -13.98 -1.51 -17.00
C LYS A 62 -15.46 -1.80 -16.80
N VAL A 63 -15.80 -2.70 -15.88
CA VAL A 63 -17.20 -3.11 -15.63
C VAL A 63 -18.01 -1.97 -15.02
N ALA A 64 -17.39 -1.17 -14.15
CA ALA A 64 -18.02 0.00 -13.55
C ALA A 64 -18.07 1.23 -14.49
N ASN A 65 -17.67 1.11 -15.77
CA ASN A 65 -17.66 2.19 -16.76
C ASN A 65 -16.83 3.43 -16.36
N LEU A 66 -15.92 3.30 -15.39
CA LEU A 66 -15.05 4.40 -14.93
C LEU A 66 -14.01 4.81 -15.99
N LEU A 67 -13.72 3.95 -16.97
CA LEU A 67 -12.75 4.23 -18.02
C LEU A 67 -13.27 5.18 -19.11
N HIS A 68 -14.54 5.58 -19.10
CA HIS A 68 -15.07 6.51 -20.10
C HIS A 68 -14.69 7.97 -19.84
N HIS A 69 -14.40 8.36 -18.59
CA HIS A 69 -14.06 9.73 -18.25
C HIS A 69 -12.59 9.85 -17.83
N PRO A 70 -11.81 10.79 -18.39
CA PRO A 70 -10.38 10.95 -18.09
C PRO A 70 -10.12 11.24 -16.60
N PHE A 71 -11.07 11.90 -15.92
CA PHE A 71 -11.03 12.14 -14.47
C PHE A 71 -10.94 10.84 -13.66
N TRP A 72 -11.82 9.86 -13.95
CA TRP A 72 -11.88 8.60 -13.21
C TRP A 72 -10.67 7.71 -13.54
N ILE A 73 -10.17 7.74 -14.77
CA ILE A 73 -8.89 7.11 -15.14
C ILE A 73 -7.76 7.68 -14.29
N GLY A 74 -7.72 9.00 -14.12
CA GLY A 74 -6.74 9.68 -13.25
C GLY A 74 -6.81 9.18 -11.81
N ILE A 75 -8.00 9.05 -11.24
CA ILE A 75 -8.19 8.53 -9.88
C ILE A 75 -7.71 7.07 -9.77
N VAL A 76 -8.04 6.22 -10.75
CA VAL A 76 -7.58 4.82 -10.76
C VAL A 76 -6.06 4.74 -10.86
N GLY A 77 -5.44 5.55 -11.72
CA GLY A 77 -3.98 5.63 -11.83
C GLY A 77 -3.32 6.14 -10.54
N LEU A 78 -3.89 7.17 -9.92
CA LEU A 78 -3.45 7.69 -8.62
C LEU A 78 -3.56 6.64 -7.53
N MET A 79 -4.64 5.84 -7.52
CA MET A 79 -4.85 4.75 -6.58
C MET A 79 -3.76 3.67 -6.73
N LEU A 80 -3.46 3.24 -7.95
CA LEU A 80 -2.41 2.25 -8.22
C LEU A 80 -1.04 2.77 -7.79
N LEU A 81 -0.70 4.01 -8.14
CA LEU A 81 0.54 4.67 -7.72
C LEU A 81 0.63 4.79 -6.20
N GLY A 82 -0.46 5.21 -5.55
CA GLY A 82 -0.56 5.31 -4.10
C GLY A 82 -0.33 3.97 -3.43
N TYR A 83 -0.94 2.90 -3.94
CA TYR A 83 -0.74 1.55 -3.41
C TYR A 83 0.72 1.08 -3.54
N LEU A 84 1.41 1.42 -4.63
CA LEU A 84 2.82 1.07 -4.79
C LEU A 84 3.71 1.79 -3.77
N LEU A 85 3.45 3.09 -3.57
CA LEU A 85 4.28 3.97 -2.74
C LEU A 85 3.98 3.85 -1.24
N ALA A 86 2.76 3.48 -0.86
CA ALA A 86 2.33 3.46 0.55
C ALA A 86 3.20 2.54 1.44
N PRO A 87 3.48 1.26 1.08
CA PRO A 87 4.32 0.40 1.92
C PRO A 87 5.75 0.93 2.06
N HIS A 88 6.27 1.55 1.00
CA HIS A 88 7.61 2.15 1.00
C HIS A 88 7.68 3.37 1.93
N ALA A 89 6.66 4.24 1.88
CA ALA A 89 6.57 5.41 2.74
C ALA A 89 6.42 5.04 4.21
N ILE A 90 5.51 4.09 4.53
CA ILE A 90 5.31 3.59 5.90
C ILE A 90 6.62 3.01 6.43
N TRP A 91 7.33 2.19 5.65
CA TRP A 91 8.61 1.63 6.08
C TRP A 91 9.65 2.71 6.37
N LYS A 92 9.77 3.74 5.52
CA LYS A 92 10.72 4.85 5.74
C LYS A 92 10.41 5.62 7.03
N LEU A 93 9.12 5.84 7.31
CA LEU A 93 8.70 6.48 8.55
C LEU A 93 9.04 5.62 9.77
N CYS A 94 8.74 4.32 9.74
CA CYS A 94 9.06 3.41 10.85
C CYS A 94 10.56 3.36 11.17
N VAL A 95 11.41 3.30 10.15
CA VAL A 95 12.88 3.30 10.35
C VAL A 95 13.38 4.66 10.82
N GLY A 96 12.85 5.76 10.28
CA GLY A 96 13.22 7.11 10.67
C GLY A 96 12.95 7.40 12.15
N THR A 97 11.77 7.01 12.65
CA THR A 97 11.42 7.22 14.07
C THR A 97 12.33 6.44 15.01
N HIS A 98 12.65 5.17 14.69
CA HIS A 98 13.56 4.37 15.52
C HIS A 98 15.01 4.88 15.51
N ALA A 99 15.46 5.52 14.42
CA ALA A 99 16.77 6.18 14.38
C ALA A 99 16.79 7.43 15.29
N ALA A 100 15.74 8.27 15.23
CA ALA A 100 15.62 9.47 16.05
C ALA A 100 15.52 9.15 17.57
N GLU A 101 14.84 8.05 17.94
CA GLU A 101 14.78 7.57 19.33
C GLU A 101 16.16 7.15 19.86
N ARG A 102 16.99 6.50 19.03
CA ARG A 102 18.36 6.12 19.42
C ARG A 102 19.25 7.34 19.65
N GLU A 103 19.17 8.37 18.81
CA GLU A 103 19.96 9.59 18.98
C GLU A 103 19.56 10.37 20.24
N THR A 104 18.26 10.44 20.53
CA THR A 104 17.75 11.13 21.73
C THR A 104 18.16 10.40 23.01
N SER A 105 18.18 9.06 23.00
CA SER A 105 18.58 8.23 24.14
C SER A 105 20.10 8.11 24.30
N ALA A 106 20.88 8.36 23.24
CA ALA A 106 22.33 8.33 23.25
C ALA A 106 22.98 9.67 23.62
N SER A 107 22.18 10.74 23.79
CA SER A 107 22.69 12.00 24.32
C SER A 107 23.00 11.82 25.81
N PRO A 108 24.29 11.82 26.22
CA PRO A 108 24.63 11.67 27.62
C PRO A 108 24.13 12.93 28.34
N ILE A 109 23.23 12.74 29.30
CA ILE A 109 22.92 13.76 30.30
C ILE A 109 24.25 14.16 30.92
N SER A 110 24.80 15.31 30.53
CA SER A 110 26.05 15.84 31.10
C SER A 110 25.81 16.11 32.58
N PRO A 111 26.45 15.39 33.52
CA PRO A 111 26.21 15.54 34.95
C PRO A 111 27.00 16.72 35.53
N ASN A 112 27.20 17.80 34.79
CA ASN A 112 28.13 18.89 35.15
C ASN A 112 27.44 20.22 35.47
N VAL A 113 26.23 20.20 36.03
CA VAL A 113 25.52 21.43 36.48
C VAL A 113 25.66 21.67 38.01
N PHE A 114 26.25 20.76 38.79
CA PHE A 114 26.33 20.90 40.26
C PHE A 114 27.74 21.05 40.86
N GLN A 115 28.76 21.37 40.07
CA GLN A 115 30.08 21.75 40.59
C GLN A 115 30.36 23.22 40.26
N GLN A 116 29.92 24.12 41.14
CA GLN A 116 30.53 25.44 41.29
C GLN A 116 30.85 25.65 42.78
N PRO A 117 32.01 26.30 43.07
CA PRO A 117 32.72 26.24 44.35
C PRO A 117 32.03 26.95 45.51
#